data_AF-A0A483XAL9-F1
#
_entry.id   AF-A0A483XAL9-F1
#
_cell.length_a   1.000
_cell.length_b   1.000
_cell.length_c   1.000
_cell.angle_alpha   90.00
_cell.angle_beta   90.00
_cell.angle_gamma   90.00
#
_symmetry.space_group_name_H-M   'P 1'
#
loop_
_entity.id
_entity.type
_entity.pdbx_description
1 polymer ?
#
loop_
_entity_poly.entity_id
_entity_poly.type
_entity_poly.pdbx_seq_one_letter_code
_entity_poly.pdbx_strand_id
1 'polypeptide(L)'
;MIPYTTVIVTYSNRGHLLSSVVSSTVSSGCDHVIIIDNGSDVESKKLINELPALYNLVKFTVSTNDRNEGSAIAFSHGMDLASNTKNEFVLFLDDDNLLEEGAVQRAINIASQESECKSVFFLLREDRPHYMEFIRTRRKEVLLGEENSFMAFTLKKYIKNIFSKKIYLNEK
;
A
#
# COMPACT_ATOMS: atom_id res chain seq x y z
N MET A 1 -20.56 -8.39 -5.19
CA MET A 1 -19.17 -7.95 -4.94
C MET A 1 -18.87 -6.87 -5.94
N ILE A 2 -18.37 -5.71 -5.51
CA ILE A 2 -18.05 -4.61 -6.44
C ILE A 2 -16.69 -4.94 -7.06
N PRO A 3 -16.58 -5.06 -8.39
CA PRO A 3 -15.31 -5.35 -9.05
C PRO A 3 -14.36 -4.16 -8.95
N TYR A 4 -13.07 -4.43 -8.89
CA TYR A 4 -12.04 -3.41 -8.77
C TYR A 4 -10.73 -3.87 -9.42
N THR A 5 -9.88 -2.90 -9.77
CA THR A 5 -8.54 -3.13 -10.27
C THR A 5 -7.54 -3.13 -9.11
N THR A 6 -6.58 -4.05 -9.10
CA THR A 6 -5.43 -3.97 -8.18
C THR A 6 -4.16 -3.67 -8.95
N VAL A 7 -3.37 -2.71 -8.47
CA VAL A 7 -1.99 -2.46 -8.90
C VAL A 7 -1.05 -2.98 -7.82
N ILE A 8 -0.15 -3.89 -8.20
CA ILE A 8 0.84 -4.45 -7.30
C ILE A 8 2.23 -4.21 -7.88
N VAL A 9 3.14 -3.66 -7.09
CA VAL A 9 4.56 -3.54 -7.46
C VAL A 9 5.36 -4.62 -6.73
N THR A 10 6.20 -5.34 -7.47
CA THR A 10 7.10 -6.36 -6.91
C THR A 10 8.55 -6.10 -7.32
N TYR A 11 9.49 -6.71 -6.60
CA TYR A 11 10.91 -6.44 -6.72
C TYR A 11 11.74 -7.69 -6.42
N SER A 12 12.97 -7.75 -6.95
CA SER A 12 13.99 -8.73 -6.55
C SER A 12 13.45 -10.17 -6.53
N ASN A 13 13.80 -10.97 -5.51
CA ASN A 13 13.28 -12.31 -5.29
C ASN A 13 12.06 -12.33 -4.34
N ARG A 14 10.93 -11.73 -4.76
CA ARG A 14 9.69 -11.61 -3.95
C ARG A 14 8.44 -12.21 -4.62
N GLY A 15 8.60 -12.97 -5.70
CA GLY A 15 7.49 -13.56 -6.45
C GLY A 15 6.55 -14.45 -5.62
N HIS A 16 7.05 -15.07 -4.55
CA HIS A 16 6.22 -15.85 -3.62
C HIS A 16 5.28 -14.97 -2.76
N LEU A 17 5.74 -13.78 -2.35
CA LEU A 17 4.91 -12.80 -1.64
C LEU A 17 3.83 -12.27 -2.58
N LEU A 18 4.24 -11.84 -3.79
CA LEU A 18 3.34 -11.40 -4.84
C LEU A 18 2.23 -12.43 -5.10
N SER A 19 2.59 -13.71 -5.23
CA SER A 19 1.62 -14.78 -5.52
C SER A 19 0.55 -14.89 -4.43
N SER A 20 0.93 -14.69 -3.18
CA SER A 20 0.03 -14.70 -2.03
C SER A 20 -0.90 -13.47 -2.04
N VAL A 21 -0.36 -12.29 -2.33
CA VAL A 21 -1.14 -11.05 -2.44
C VAL A 21 -2.13 -11.14 -3.61
N VAL A 22 -1.69 -11.59 -4.79
CA VAL A 22 -2.56 -11.80 -5.96
C VAL A 22 -3.70 -12.74 -5.61
N SER A 23 -3.40 -13.89 -5.00
CA SER A 23 -4.45 -14.83 -4.55
C SER A 23 -5.48 -14.17 -3.62
N SER A 24 -5.02 -13.39 -2.64
CA SER A 24 -5.91 -12.68 -1.71
C SER A 24 -6.76 -11.60 -2.39
N THR A 25 -6.21 -10.89 -3.38
CA THR A 25 -6.93 -9.84 -4.13
C THR A 25 -7.98 -10.44 -5.06
N VAL A 26 -7.65 -11.51 -5.78
CA VAL A 26 -8.59 -12.23 -6.64
C VAL A 26 -9.74 -12.81 -5.81
N SER A 27 -9.42 -13.46 -4.69
CA SER A 27 -10.42 -14.01 -3.77
C SER A 27 -11.32 -12.92 -3.15
N SER A 28 -10.84 -11.68 -3.10
CA SER A 28 -11.58 -10.52 -2.60
C SER A 28 -12.40 -9.78 -3.67
N GLY A 29 -12.42 -10.28 -4.91
CA GLY A 29 -13.26 -9.74 -6.00
C GLY A 29 -12.55 -8.91 -7.06
N CYS A 30 -11.22 -8.91 -7.08
CA CYS A 30 -10.46 -8.25 -8.13
C CYS A 30 -10.69 -8.95 -9.48
N ASP A 31 -11.11 -8.20 -10.50
CA ASP A 31 -11.29 -8.71 -11.87
C ASP A 31 -10.21 -8.24 -12.85
N HIS A 32 -9.33 -7.33 -12.42
CA HIS A 32 -8.15 -6.88 -13.18
C HIS A 32 -6.96 -6.65 -12.25
N VAL A 33 -5.91 -7.46 -12.39
CA VAL A 33 -4.63 -7.29 -11.70
C VAL A 33 -3.61 -6.68 -12.65
N ILE A 34 -2.97 -5.60 -12.21
CA ILE A 34 -1.84 -4.95 -12.87
C ILE A 34 -0.60 -5.21 -12.03
N ILE A 35 0.38 -5.90 -12.59
CA ILE A 35 1.65 -6.22 -11.93
C ILE A 35 2.74 -5.36 -12.55
N ILE A 36 3.43 -4.59 -11.73
CA ILE A 36 4.65 -3.88 -12.11
C ILE A 36 5.85 -4.66 -11.55
N ASP A 37 6.50 -5.42 -12.41
CA ASP A 37 7.77 -6.08 -12.12
C ASP A 37 8.89 -5.03 -12.14
N ASN A 38 9.30 -4.55 -10.97
CA ASN A 38 10.27 -3.46 -10.85
C ASN A 38 11.70 -3.99 -10.61
N GLY A 39 12.21 -4.77 -11.57
CA GLY A 39 13.54 -5.34 -11.51
C GLY A 39 13.61 -6.63 -10.68
N SER A 40 12.67 -7.57 -10.90
CA SER A 40 12.71 -8.87 -10.25
C SER A 40 13.75 -9.82 -10.84
N ASP A 41 14.12 -10.82 -10.04
CA ASP A 41 15.04 -11.86 -10.45
C ASP A 41 14.37 -12.93 -11.34
N VAL A 42 15.17 -13.89 -11.81
CA VAL A 42 14.71 -14.94 -12.73
C VAL A 42 13.63 -15.82 -12.10
N GLU A 43 13.71 -16.11 -10.79
CA GLU A 43 12.73 -16.96 -10.10
C GLU A 43 11.38 -16.25 -9.96
N SER A 44 11.40 -14.99 -9.54
CA SER A 44 10.18 -14.19 -9.42
C SER A 44 9.53 -13.92 -10.77
N LYS A 45 10.31 -13.69 -11.83
CA LYS A 45 9.80 -13.53 -13.20
C LYS A 45 9.04 -14.76 -13.68
N LYS A 46 9.47 -15.97 -13.34
CA LYS A 46 8.73 -17.20 -13.67
C LYS A 46 7.37 -17.21 -12.99
N LEU A 47 7.32 -16.94 -11.68
CA LEU A 47 6.07 -16.88 -10.94
C LEU A 47 5.12 -15.80 -11.49
N ILE A 48 5.64 -14.61 -11.79
CA ILE A 48 4.86 -13.51 -12.39
C ILE A 48 4.18 -13.95 -13.69
N ASN A 49 4.91 -14.65 -14.56
CA ASN A 49 4.41 -15.10 -15.85
C ASN A 49 3.40 -16.26 -15.74
N GLU A 50 3.43 -17.03 -14.65
CA GLU A 50 2.51 -18.14 -14.40
C GLU A 50 1.16 -17.68 -13.83
N LEU A 51 1.12 -16.55 -13.09
CA LEU A 51 -0.08 -16.07 -12.41
C LEU A 51 -1.32 -15.94 -13.31
N PRO A 52 -1.26 -15.37 -14.54
CA PRO A 52 -2.44 -15.25 -15.39
C PRO A 52 -3.13 -16.59 -15.70
N ALA A 53 -2.36 -17.68 -15.83
CA ALA A 53 -2.88 -19.00 -16.14
C ALA A 53 -3.62 -19.64 -14.95
N LEU A 54 -3.38 -19.17 -13.72
CA LEU A 54 -4.03 -19.66 -12.51
C LEU A 54 -5.43 -19.06 -12.31
N TYR A 55 -5.73 -17.91 -12.93
CA TYR A 55 -6.94 -17.12 -12.66
C TYR A 55 -7.63 -16.70 -13.97
N ASN A 56 -8.20 -17.66 -14.69
CA ASN A 56 -8.79 -17.47 -16.03
C ASN A 56 -9.93 -16.44 -16.14
N LEU A 57 -10.56 -16.06 -15.02
CA LEU A 57 -11.65 -15.08 -14.98
C LEU A 57 -11.16 -13.66 -14.69
N VAL A 58 -9.87 -13.48 -14.43
CA VAL A 58 -9.25 -12.22 -14.04
C VAL A 58 -8.36 -11.74 -15.19
N LYS A 59 -8.49 -10.47 -15.55
CA LYS A 59 -7.58 -9.85 -16.52
C LYS A 59 -6.24 -9.58 -15.86
N PHE A 60 -5.15 -9.88 -16.54
CA PHE A 60 -3.80 -9.51 -16.10
C PHE A 60 -3.16 -8.53 -17.07
N THR A 61 -2.51 -7.51 -16.51
CA THR A 61 -1.56 -6.66 -17.22
C THR A 61 -0.23 -6.75 -16.48
N VAL A 62 0.81 -7.24 -17.14
CA VAL A 62 2.16 -7.29 -16.57
C VAL A 62 3.02 -6.28 -17.30
N SER A 63 3.70 -5.40 -16.57
CA SER A 63 4.70 -4.50 -17.09
C SER A 63 6.01 -4.67 -16.33
N THR A 64 7.12 -4.71 -17.03
CA THR A 64 8.45 -4.94 -16.45
C THR A 64 9.34 -3.72 -16.66
N ASN A 65 10.00 -3.29 -15.58
CA ASN A 65 11.15 -2.41 -15.64
C ASN A 65 12.43 -3.28 -15.62
N ASP A 66 13.42 -2.91 -16.43
CA ASP A 66 14.69 -3.67 -16.52
C ASP A 66 15.46 -3.72 -15.19
N ARG A 67 15.26 -2.73 -14.34
CA ARG A 67 15.86 -2.59 -13.01
C ARG A 67 14.86 -1.94 -12.05
N ASN A 68 15.22 -1.90 -10.77
CA ASN A 68 14.45 -1.19 -9.76
C ASN A 68 14.56 0.33 -9.98
N GLU A 69 13.49 0.94 -10.47
CA GLU A 69 13.36 2.40 -10.69
C GLU A 69 12.88 3.15 -9.43
N GLY A 70 12.77 2.46 -8.28
CA GLY A 70 12.14 2.99 -7.07
C GLY A 70 10.61 2.85 -7.09
N SER A 71 10.01 2.83 -5.91
CA SER A 71 8.57 2.56 -5.75
C SER A 71 7.70 3.66 -6.36
N ALA A 72 8.08 4.93 -6.20
CA ALA A 72 7.30 6.05 -6.73
C ALA A 72 7.14 5.99 -8.26
N ILE A 73 8.21 5.68 -8.99
CA ILE A 73 8.17 5.56 -10.46
C ILE A 73 7.34 4.33 -10.86
N ALA A 74 7.53 3.19 -10.19
CA ALA A 74 6.77 1.98 -10.50
C ALA A 74 5.27 2.13 -10.22
N PHE A 75 4.89 2.74 -9.09
CA PHE A 75 3.48 3.03 -8.81
C PHE A 75 2.89 4.08 -9.74
N SER A 76 3.67 5.09 -10.16
CA SER A 76 3.23 6.06 -11.18
C SER A 76 2.88 5.35 -12.49
N HIS A 77 3.74 4.44 -12.95
CA HIS A 77 3.45 3.63 -14.14
C HIS A 77 2.21 2.76 -13.94
N GLY A 78 2.07 2.10 -12.80
CA GLY A 78 0.88 1.33 -12.47
C GLY A 78 -0.40 2.18 -12.45
N MET A 79 -0.32 3.43 -11.98
CA MET A 79 -1.42 4.39 -11.99
C MET A 79 -1.83 4.77 -13.41
N ASP A 80 -0.87 5.02 -14.30
CA ASP A 80 -1.14 5.31 -15.72
C ASP A 80 -1.88 4.13 -16.39
N LEU A 81 -1.43 2.90 -16.14
CA LEU A 81 -2.13 1.70 -16.64
C LEU A 81 -3.53 1.55 -16.05
N ALA A 82 -3.67 1.78 -14.74
CA ALA A 82 -4.96 1.68 -14.04
C ALA A 82 -5.98 2.72 -14.51
N SER A 83 -5.53 3.91 -14.90
CA SER A 83 -6.39 4.99 -15.42
C SER A 83 -7.13 4.62 -16.70
N ASN A 84 -6.63 3.62 -17.43
CA ASN A 84 -7.24 3.09 -18.66
C ASN A 84 -8.15 1.87 -18.41
N THR A 85 -8.40 1.51 -17.15
CA THR A 85 -9.28 0.39 -16.79
C THR A 85 -10.74 0.83 -16.67
N LYS A 86 -11.66 -0.13 -16.78
CA LYS A 86 -13.10 0.11 -16.68
C LYS A 86 -13.60 0.28 -15.23
N ASN A 87 -12.79 -0.10 -14.25
CA ASN A 87 -13.20 -0.15 -12.85
C ASN A 87 -13.06 1.24 -12.21
N GLU A 88 -14.06 1.61 -11.42
CA GLU A 88 -14.06 2.87 -10.68
C GLU A 88 -13.09 2.86 -9.49
N PHE A 89 -12.90 1.69 -8.87
CA PHE A 89 -12.01 1.51 -7.73
C PHE A 89 -10.69 0.88 -8.15
N VAL A 90 -9.59 1.50 -7.71
CA VAL A 90 -8.23 0.99 -7.87
C VAL A 90 -7.59 0.84 -6.51
N LEU A 91 -7.09 -0.35 -6.21
CA LEU A 91 -6.35 -0.66 -4.99
C LEU A 91 -4.85 -0.76 -5.31
N PHE A 92 -4.03 0.01 -4.61
CA PHE A 92 -2.58 -0.06 -4.73
C PHE A 92 -2.00 -0.84 -3.55
N LEU A 93 -1.14 -1.82 -3.84
CA LEU A 93 -0.52 -2.69 -2.84
C LEU A 93 0.97 -2.89 -3.14
N ASP A 94 1.77 -3.04 -2.09
CA ASP A 94 3.06 -3.72 -2.21
C ASP A 94 2.84 -5.25 -2.30
N ASP A 95 3.83 -5.98 -2.81
CA ASP A 95 3.79 -7.45 -2.92
C ASP A 95 3.77 -8.21 -1.58
N ASP A 96 3.87 -7.52 -0.43
CA ASP A 96 3.75 -8.08 0.92
C ASP A 96 2.50 -7.60 1.67
N ASN A 97 1.61 -6.87 1.00
CA ASN A 97 0.36 -6.36 1.61
C ASN A 97 -0.76 -7.40 1.47
N LEU A 98 -0.64 -8.50 2.21
CA LEU A 98 -1.68 -9.54 2.24
C LEU A 98 -2.99 -8.99 2.82
N LEU A 99 -4.10 -9.21 2.12
CA LEU A 99 -5.40 -8.70 2.51
C LEU A 99 -6.07 -9.60 3.56
N GLU A 100 -6.72 -8.96 4.54
CA GLU A 100 -7.68 -9.63 5.41
C GLU A 100 -8.99 -9.91 4.65
N GLU A 101 -9.61 -11.05 4.92
CA GLU A 101 -10.85 -11.47 4.29
C GLU A 101 -11.96 -10.41 4.39
N GLY A 102 -12.50 -10.04 3.24
CA GLY A 102 -13.59 -9.06 3.12
C GLY A 102 -13.20 -7.60 3.38
N ALA A 103 -11.96 -7.30 3.78
CA ALA A 103 -11.55 -5.93 4.12
C ALA A 103 -11.70 -4.96 2.95
N VAL A 104 -11.31 -5.38 1.74
CA VAL A 104 -11.42 -4.55 0.53
C VAL A 104 -12.88 -4.27 0.17
N GLN A 105 -13.75 -5.27 0.22
CA GLN A 105 -15.16 -5.08 -0.09
C GLN A 105 -15.86 -4.19 0.94
N ARG A 106 -15.50 -4.30 2.23
CA ARG A 106 -15.96 -3.34 3.26
C ARG A 106 -15.53 -1.92 2.93
N ALA A 107 -14.27 -1.73 2.54
CA ALA A 107 -13.74 -0.42 2.17
C ALA A 107 -14.40 0.16 0.92
N ILE A 108 -14.59 -0.65 -0.13
CA ILE A 108 -15.29 -0.21 -1.35
C ILE A 108 -16.74 0.16 -1.04
N ASN A 109 -17.44 -0.61 -0.21
CA ASN A 109 -18.82 -0.28 0.18
C ASN A 109 -18.88 1.07 0.92
N ILE A 110 -17.95 1.36 1.82
CA ILE A 110 -17.86 2.66 2.49
C ILE A 110 -17.57 3.76 1.46
N ALA A 111 -16.57 3.55 0.60
CA ALA A 111 -16.19 4.52 -0.42
C ALA A 111 -17.33 4.83 -1.41
N SER A 112 -18.15 3.83 -1.76
CA SER A 112 -19.29 3.99 -2.66
C SER A 112 -20.45 4.82 -2.09
N GLN A 113 -20.47 5.02 -0.77
CA GLN A 113 -21.48 5.83 -0.10
C GLN A 113 -21.05 7.30 0.03
N GLU A 114 -19.76 7.61 -0.21
CA GLU A 114 -19.27 8.97 -0.17
C GLU A 114 -19.73 9.74 -1.41
N SER A 115 -20.28 10.95 -1.20
CA SER A 115 -20.73 11.81 -2.30
C SER A 115 -19.60 12.47 -3.07
N GLU A 116 -18.36 12.42 -2.55
CA GLU A 116 -17.19 13.07 -3.16
C GLU A 116 -16.41 12.09 -4.05
N CYS A 117 -16.43 12.34 -5.37
CA CYS A 117 -15.72 11.52 -6.37
C CYS A 117 -14.17 11.64 -6.38
N LYS A 118 -13.53 12.15 -5.32
CA LYS A 118 -12.07 12.40 -5.28
C LYS A 118 -11.40 11.99 -3.97
N SER A 119 -11.93 10.95 -3.34
CA SER A 119 -11.42 10.45 -2.07
C SER A 119 -10.36 9.38 -2.26
N VAL A 120 -9.28 9.45 -1.47
CA VAL A 120 -8.27 8.39 -1.36
C VAL A 120 -8.41 7.77 0.03
N PHE A 121 -8.56 6.45 0.07
CA PHE A 121 -8.73 5.70 1.31
C PHE A 121 -7.44 4.97 1.66
N PHE A 122 -7.06 5.02 2.94
CA PHE A 122 -6.01 4.18 3.50
C PHE A 122 -6.66 3.03 4.25
N LEU A 123 -6.33 1.80 3.85
CA LEU A 123 -6.73 0.60 4.58
C LEU A 123 -5.93 0.52 5.89
N LEU A 124 -6.63 0.23 6.98
CA LEU A 124 -6.02 0.14 8.30
C LEU A 124 -5.03 -1.03 8.36
N ARG A 125 -3.84 -0.75 8.87
CA ARG A 125 -2.85 -1.73 9.25
C ARG A 125 -2.70 -1.75 10.77
N GLU A 126 -3.26 -2.77 11.41
CA GLU A 126 -3.28 -2.88 12.88
C GLU A 126 -1.87 -3.10 13.46
N ASP A 127 -0.93 -3.64 12.67
CA ASP A 127 0.47 -3.82 13.04
C ASP A 127 1.24 -2.49 13.21
N ARG A 128 0.63 -1.36 12.84
CA ARG A 128 1.23 -0.03 12.91
C ARG A 128 0.64 0.77 14.09
N PRO A 129 1.39 0.93 15.21
CA PRO A 129 0.86 1.58 16.41
C PRO A 129 0.35 3.01 16.19
N HIS A 130 0.95 3.74 15.25
CA HIS A 130 0.54 5.11 14.93
C HIS A 130 -0.83 5.17 14.23
N TYR A 131 -1.22 4.15 13.46
CA TYR A 131 -2.58 4.08 12.89
C TYR A 131 -3.61 3.82 13.98
N MET A 132 -3.31 2.92 14.92
CA MET A 132 -4.20 2.64 16.05
C MET A 132 -4.33 3.85 16.98
N GLU A 133 -3.23 4.56 17.24
CA GLU A 133 -3.24 5.79 18.02
C GLU A 133 -4.03 6.92 17.32
N PHE A 134 -3.93 7.01 15.99
CA PHE A 134 -4.75 7.93 15.21
C PHE A 134 -6.24 7.60 15.32
N ILE A 135 -6.63 6.33 15.22
CA ILE A 135 -8.03 5.92 15.39
C ILE A 135 -8.54 6.28 16.77
N ARG A 136 -7.72 6.05 17.81
CA ARG A 136 -8.07 6.33 19.21
C ARG A 136 -8.19 7.82 19.50
N THR A 137 -7.27 8.64 18.97
CA THR A 137 -7.14 10.05 19.38
C THR A 137 -7.64 11.06 18.35
N ARG A 138 -7.77 10.65 17.08
CA ARG A 138 -8.11 11.50 15.92
C ARG A 138 -7.16 12.69 15.69
N ARG A 139 -5.98 12.65 16.31
CA ARG A 139 -4.93 13.66 16.19
C ARG A 139 -4.14 13.45 14.90
N LYS A 140 -4.24 14.40 13.95
CA LYS A 140 -3.61 14.29 12.63
C LYS A 140 -2.09 14.25 12.71
N GLU A 141 -1.51 14.85 13.74
CA GLU A 141 -0.07 14.93 13.99
C GLU A 141 0.55 13.55 14.24
N VAL A 142 -0.28 12.57 14.64
CA VAL A 142 0.15 11.17 14.81
C VAL A 142 0.53 10.54 13.46
N LEU A 143 -0.16 10.93 12.38
CA LEU A 143 0.11 10.44 11.02
C LEU A 143 1.04 11.36 10.24
N LEU A 144 0.77 12.67 10.28
CA LEU A 144 1.43 13.67 9.43
C LEU A 144 2.70 14.24 10.07
N GLY A 145 2.93 13.96 11.35
CA GLY A 145 3.93 14.65 12.15
C GLY A 145 3.46 16.03 12.61
N GLU A 146 4.25 16.67 13.47
CA GLU A 146 4.03 18.06 13.86
C GLU A 146 4.31 18.99 12.67
N GLU A 147 3.72 20.19 12.68
CA GLU A 147 4.07 21.23 11.71
C GLU A 147 5.57 21.52 11.75
N ASN A 148 6.17 21.69 10.56
CA ASN A 148 7.61 21.91 10.40
C ASN A 148 8.48 20.78 10.99
N SER A 149 7.95 19.55 11.02
CA SER A 149 8.73 18.36 11.36
C SER A 149 9.24 17.64 10.12
N PHE A 150 10.48 17.14 10.20
CA PHE A 150 11.05 16.24 9.20
C PHE A 150 11.09 14.83 9.81
N MET A 151 10.32 13.88 9.27
CA MET A 151 10.23 12.51 9.82
C MET A 151 9.94 12.50 11.34
N ALA A 152 8.98 13.32 11.79
CA ALA A 152 8.62 13.53 13.20
C ALA A 152 9.74 14.11 14.10
N PHE A 153 10.85 14.56 13.50
CA PHE A 153 11.90 15.34 14.17
C PHE A 153 11.60 16.84 14.05
N THR A 154 11.68 17.55 15.18
CA THR A 154 11.73 19.01 15.23
C THR A 154 12.89 19.45 16.12
N LEU A 155 13.57 20.54 15.76
CA LEU A 155 14.61 21.16 16.60
C LEU A 155 14.08 21.47 18.00
N LYS A 156 12.84 21.98 18.09
CA LYS A 156 12.15 22.25 19.35
C LYS A 156 12.05 21.02 20.25
N LYS A 157 11.62 19.88 19.70
CA LYS A 157 11.50 18.62 20.44
C LYS A 157 12.85 18.06 20.84
N TYR A 158 13.85 18.15 19.96
CA TYR A 158 15.22 17.76 20.27
C TYR A 158 15.80 18.55 21.45
N ILE A 159 15.69 19.88 21.41
CA ILE A 159 16.15 20.77 22.48
C ILE A 159 15.39 20.48 23.79
N LYS A 160 14.06 20.37 23.73
CA LYS A 160 13.23 20.04 24.90
C LYS A 160 13.67 18.72 25.57
N ASN A 161 13.95 17.69 24.76
CA ASN A 161 14.37 16.38 25.25
C ASN A 161 15.76 16.40 25.92
N ILE A 162 16.68 17.26 25.46
CA ILE A 162 17.98 17.47 26.10
C ILE A 162 17.79 18.08 27.50
N PHE A 163 16.96 19.12 27.61
CA PHE A 163 16.71 19.79 28.88
C PHE A 163 15.94 18.90 29.86
N SER A 164 14.94 18.14 29.41
CA SER A 164 14.21 17.21 30.27
C SER A 164 15.09 16.07 30.78
N LYS A 165 16.02 15.54 29.98
CA LYS A 165 17.00 14.54 30.44
C LYS A 165 17.94 15.09 31.53
N LYS A 166 18.35 16.37 31.43
CA LYS A 166 19.21 17.01 32.45
C LYS A 166 18.50 17.17 33.79
N ILE A 167 17.18 17.40 33.80
CA ILE A 167 16.41 17.52 35.05
C ILE A 167 16.38 16.18 35.79
N TYR A 168 16.16 15.06 35.11
CA TYR A 168 16.15 13.72 35.72
C TYR A 168 17.53 13.22 36.21
N LEU A 169 18.63 13.76 35.67
CA LEU A 169 19.99 13.43 36.10
C LEU A 169 20.44 14.24 37.32
N ASN A 170 19.80 15.37 37.62
CA ASN A 170 20.10 16.20 38.79
C ASN A 170 19.22 15.89 40.02
N GLU A 171 18.29 14.94 39.91
CA GLU A 171 17.45 14.45 41.02
C GLU A 171 17.90 13.08 41.58
N LYS A 172 19.13 12.66 41.29
CA LYS A 172 19.82 11.53 41.93
C LYS A 172 21.07 12.00 42.64
#